data_AF-A0A939DLE1-F1
#
_entry.id   AF-A0A939DLE1-F1
#
_cell.length_a   1.000
_cell.length_b   1.000
_cell.length_c   1.000
_cell.angle_alpha   90.00
_cell.angle_beta   90.00
_cell.angle_gamma   90.00
#
_symmetry.space_group_name_H-M   'P 1'
#
loop_
_entity.id
_entity.type
_entity.pdbx_description
1 polymer ?
#
loop_
_entity_poly.entity_id
_entity_poly.type
_entity_poly.pdbx_seq_one_letter_code
_entity_poly.pdbx_strand_id
1 'polypeptide(L)'
;MTFASLKKKSPSASPESLSVDDFIDDAENYARGISKVVTLHPEPPGYSGEPLRSHCFTLSEEVWGKLDRLSELSGISRSRLLRILLNDLQPETDLPRFLASQVR
;
A
#
# COMPACT_ATOMS: atom_id res chain seq x y z
N MET A 1 0.26 -21.00 0.08
CA MET A 1 0.15 -19.84 -0.84
C MET A 1 0.68 -20.27 -2.21
N THR A 2 -0.13 -20.24 -3.26
CA THR A 2 0.25 -20.70 -4.62
C THR A 2 0.72 -19.52 -5.49
N PHE A 3 1.72 -19.75 -6.36
CA PHE A 3 2.35 -18.75 -7.23
C PHE A 3 1.43 -18.18 -8.34
N ALA A 4 0.17 -18.62 -8.43
CA ALA A 4 -0.77 -18.20 -9.47
C ALA A 4 -1.19 -16.71 -9.38
N SER A 5 -0.99 -16.07 -8.22
CA SER A 5 -1.31 -14.65 -7.99
C SER A 5 -0.22 -13.68 -8.43
N LEU A 6 0.96 -14.16 -8.85
CA LEU A 6 2.05 -13.33 -9.39
C LEU A 6 1.98 -13.14 -10.92
N LYS A 7 0.81 -13.34 -11.53
CA LYS A 7 0.60 -12.92 -12.91
C LYS A 7 0.67 -11.38 -12.93
N LYS A 8 1.80 -10.86 -13.42
CA LYS A 8 2.08 -9.43 -13.59
C LYS A 8 0.82 -8.76 -14.16
N LYS A 9 0.15 -7.95 -13.33
CA LYS A 9 -0.88 -7.03 -13.80
C LYS A 9 -0.18 -6.15 -14.83
N SER A 10 -0.82 -5.94 -15.98
CA SER A 10 -0.40 -5.01 -17.02
C SER A 10 0.16 -3.74 -16.39
N PRO A 11 1.29 -3.18 -16.88
CA PRO A 11 1.82 -1.93 -16.35
C PRO A 11 0.68 -0.91 -16.34
N SER A 12 0.31 -0.44 -15.15
CA SER A 12 -0.85 0.43 -14.96
C SER A 12 -0.61 1.86 -15.46
N ALA A 13 0.62 2.17 -15.85
CA ALA A 13 1.03 3.50 -16.27
C ALA A 13 1.27 3.51 -17.77
N SER A 14 0.53 4.37 -18.49
CA SER A 14 0.94 4.88 -19.78
C SER A 14 2.01 5.95 -19.54
N PRO A 15 3.30 5.67 -19.80
CA PRO A 15 4.32 6.70 -19.64
C PRO A 15 4.01 7.87 -20.57
N GLU A 16 4.28 9.09 -20.10
CA GLU A 16 4.13 10.29 -20.89
C GLU A 16 5.12 10.26 -22.07
N SER A 17 4.70 10.75 -23.25
CA SER A 17 5.55 10.80 -24.42
C SER A 17 6.62 11.88 -24.22
N LEU A 18 7.87 11.47 -24.01
CA LEU A 18 9.01 12.37 -23.84
C LEU A 18 9.53 12.84 -25.20
N SER A 19 9.82 14.15 -25.33
CA SER A 19 10.52 14.70 -26.50
C SER A 19 12.02 14.39 -26.44
N VAL A 20 12.69 14.53 -27.58
CA VAL A 20 14.16 14.46 -27.66
C VAL A 20 14.79 15.56 -26.83
N ASP A 21 14.24 16.78 -26.88
CA ASP A 21 14.75 17.92 -26.12
C ASP A 21 14.61 17.70 -24.61
N ASP A 22 13.47 17.15 -24.16
CA ASP A 22 13.24 16.82 -22.75
C ASP A 22 14.26 15.78 -22.24
N PHE A 23 14.58 14.79 -23.08
CA PHE A 23 15.56 13.76 -22.75
C PHE A 23 16.99 14.34 -22.63
N ILE A 24 17.35 15.29 -23.49
CA ILE A 24 18.65 15.96 -23.46
C ILE A 24 18.78 16.79 -22.17
N ASP A 25 17.75 17.56 -21.84
CA ASP A 25 17.72 18.39 -20.63
C ASP A 25 17.82 17.55 -19.35
N ASP A 26 17.09 16.42 -19.29
CA ASP A 26 17.17 15.49 -18.16
C ASP A 26 18.56 14.85 -18.04
N ALA A 27 19.23 14.53 -19.15
CA ALA A 27 20.59 13.99 -19.16
C ALA A 27 21.62 15.02 -18.65
N GLU A 28 21.48 16.30 -19.01
CA GLU A 28 22.33 17.37 -18.47
C GLU A 28 22.12 17.56 -16.96
N ASN A 29 20.87 17.56 -16.51
CA ASN A 29 20.53 17.68 -15.09
C ASN A 29 21.11 16.50 -14.28
N TYR A 30 21.03 15.29 -14.83
CA TYR A 30 21.65 14.10 -14.23
C TYR A 30 23.18 14.23 -14.13
N ALA A 31 23.84 14.68 -15.21
CA ALA A 31 25.29 14.88 -15.22
C ALA A 31 25.77 15.94 -14.20
N ARG A 32 24.93 16.95 -13.92
CA ARG A 32 25.17 17.97 -12.89
C ARG A 32 24.79 17.51 -11.47
N GLY A 33 24.24 16.31 -11.30
CA GLY A 33 23.80 15.77 -10.01
C GLY A 33 22.49 16.37 -9.48
N ILE A 34 21.71 17.03 -10.34
CA ILE A 34 20.43 17.63 -9.99
C ILE A 34 19.35 16.56 -10.18
N SER A 35 18.98 15.84 -9.12
CA SER A 35 17.91 14.84 -9.21
C SER A 35 16.54 15.51 -9.23
N LYS A 36 16.00 15.74 -10.43
CA LYS A 36 14.58 16.03 -10.60
C LYS A 36 13.81 14.72 -10.36
N VAL A 37 13.15 14.61 -9.20
CA VAL A 37 12.32 13.43 -8.89
C VAL A 37 11.10 13.47 -9.81
N VAL A 38 11.15 12.69 -10.89
CA VAL A 38 9.97 12.46 -11.74
C VAL A 38 9.09 11.44 -11.02
N THR A 39 8.04 11.92 -10.37
CA THR A 39 6.99 11.05 -9.82
C THR A 39 6.20 10.47 -10.98
N LEU A 40 6.49 9.21 -11.33
CA LEU A 40 5.79 8.46 -12.40
C LEU A 40 4.29 8.25 -12.14
N HIS A 41 3.81 8.61 -10.95
CA HIS A 41 2.41 8.58 -10.58
C HIS A 41 2.00 9.97 -10.07
N PRO A 42 0.94 10.59 -10.60
CA PRO A 42 0.38 11.79 -9.98
C PRO A 42 -0.11 11.40 -8.57
N GLU A 43 0.42 12.04 -7.54
CA GLU A 43 -0.06 11.89 -6.16
C GLU A 43 -1.56 12.26 -6.16
N PRO A 44 -2.46 11.37 -5.69
CA PRO A 44 -3.86 11.73 -5.57
C PRO A 44 -4.01 12.95 -4.63
N PRO A 45 -4.91 13.90 -4.91
CA PRO A 45 -5.05 15.11 -4.10
C PRO A 45 -5.38 14.73 -2.65
N GLY A 46 -4.45 15.03 -1.73
CA GLY A 46 -4.56 14.73 -0.29
C GLY A 46 -3.57 13.70 0.26
N TYR A 47 -2.65 13.17 -0.54
CA TYR A 47 -1.58 12.30 -0.04
C TYR A 47 -0.28 13.11 0.14
N SER A 48 0.13 13.35 1.38
CA SER A 48 1.48 13.81 1.67
C SER A 48 2.42 12.62 1.47
N GLY A 49 3.29 12.68 0.45
CA GLY A 49 4.12 11.59 -0.09
C GLY A 49 5.20 10.98 0.83
N GLU A 50 4.94 10.88 2.13
CA GLU A 50 5.75 10.02 2.99
C GLU A 50 5.39 8.55 2.69
N PRO A 51 6.36 7.71 2.30
CA PRO A 51 6.10 6.30 2.06
C PRO A 51 5.56 5.67 3.35
N LEU A 52 4.45 4.92 3.27
CA LEU A 52 3.94 4.21 4.44
C LEU A 52 5.03 3.28 4.97
N ARG A 53 5.54 3.60 6.16
CA ARG A 53 6.58 2.81 6.80
C ARG A 53 6.02 1.43 7.12
N SER A 54 6.44 0.43 6.36
CA SER A 54 6.15 -0.96 6.69
C SER A 54 6.93 -1.34 7.95
N HIS A 55 6.23 -1.69 9.02
CA HIS A 55 6.81 -2.21 10.25
C HIS A 55 6.64 -3.73 10.32
N CYS A 56 7.69 -4.43 10.71
CA CYS A 56 7.63 -5.84 11.09
C CYS A 56 7.50 -5.93 12.60
N PHE A 57 6.51 -6.68 13.09
CA PHE A 57 6.30 -6.91 14.52
C PHE A 57 6.45 -8.39 14.83
N THR A 58 7.18 -8.70 15.89
CA THR A 58 7.23 -10.03 16.48
C THR A 58 6.18 -10.11 17.59
N LEU A 59 5.15 -10.93 17.40
CA LEU A 59 4.10 -11.15 18.39
C LEU A 59 4.36 -12.43 19.19
N SER A 60 3.91 -12.48 20.45
CA SER A 60 3.99 -13.68 21.28
C SER A 60 3.05 -14.78 20.77
N GLU A 61 3.36 -16.03 21.12
CA GLU A 61 2.56 -17.21 20.72
C GLU A 61 1.11 -17.12 21.19
N GLU A 62 0.89 -16.58 22.40
CA GLU A 62 -0.46 -16.34 22.93
C GLU A 62 -1.28 -15.37 22.06
N VAL A 63 -0.63 -14.34 21.51
CA VAL A 63 -1.29 -13.34 20.65
C VAL A 63 -1.66 -13.97 19.31
N TRP A 64 -0.77 -14.80 18.74
CA TRP A 64 -1.09 -15.57 17.54
C TRP A 64 -2.29 -16.50 17.76
N GLY A 65 -2.33 -17.22 18.88
CA GLY A 65 -3.46 -18.08 19.23
C GLY A 65 -4.79 -17.32 19.36
N LYS A 66 -4.79 -16.10 19.90
CA LYS A 66 -5.98 -15.24 19.97
C LYS A 66 -6.42 -14.75 18.59
N LEU A 67 -5.47 -14.30 17.76
CA LEU A 67 -5.75 -13.84 16.39
C LEU A 67 -6.31 -14.94 15.52
N ASP A 68 -5.84 -16.18 15.68
CA ASP A 68 -6.32 -17.34 14.93
C ASP A 68 -7.78 -17.64 15.23
N ARG A 69 -8.12 -17.71 16.53
CA ARG A 69 -9.50 -17.91 16.98
C ARG A 69 -10.43 -16.81 16.45
N LEU A 70 -10.00 -15.55 16.54
CA LEU A 70 -10.78 -14.43 16.01
C LEU A 70 -10.93 -14.49 14.49
N SER A 71 -9.89 -14.93 13.77
CA SER A 71 -9.92 -15.08 12.32
C SER A 71 -10.92 -16.14 11.88
N GLU A 72 -10.93 -17.30 12.56
CA GLU A 72 -11.86 -18.39 12.30
C GLU A 72 -13.32 -18.01 12.62
N LEU A 73 -13.55 -17.32 13.74
CA LEU A 73 -14.89 -16.91 14.16
C LEU A 73 -15.48 -15.79 13.29
N SER A 74 -14.66 -14.82 12.89
CA SER A 74 -15.12 -13.65 12.13
C SER A 74 -15.02 -13.81 10.61
N GLY A 75 -14.23 -14.77 10.12
CA GLY A 75 -13.87 -14.89 8.70
C GLY A 75 -12.91 -13.80 8.21
N ILE A 76 -12.39 -12.95 9.11
CA ILE A 76 -11.48 -11.85 8.77
C ILE A 76 -10.04 -12.33 8.90
N SER A 77 -9.17 -12.01 7.94
CA SER A 77 -7.75 -12.42 8.01
C SER A 77 -7.00 -11.73 9.17
N ARG A 78 -6.00 -12.42 9.73
CA ARG A 78 -5.15 -11.93 10.84
C ARG A 78 -4.58 -10.52 10.60
N SER A 79 -4.00 -10.27 9.42
CA SER A 79 -3.42 -8.97 9.08
C SER A 79 -4.47 -7.87 9.06
N ARG A 80 -5.70 -8.19 8.62
CA ARG A 80 -6.80 -7.25 8.61
C ARG A 80 -7.33 -6.97 10.02
N LEU A 81 -7.42 -7.99 10.87
CA LEU A 81 -7.71 -7.80 12.30
C LEU A 81 -6.68 -6.88 12.95
N LEU A 82 -5.38 -7.08 12.70
CA LEU A 82 -4.34 -6.19 13.24
C LEU A 82 -4.48 -4.74 12.75
N ARG A 83 -4.82 -4.53 11.47
CA ARG A 83 -5.06 -3.19 10.94
C ARG A 83 -6.29 -2.54 11.57
N ILE A 84 -7.35 -3.30 11.82
CA ILE A 84 -8.55 -2.82 12.52
C ILE A 84 -8.18 -2.42 13.95
N LEU A 85 -7.55 -3.33 14.71
CA LEU A 85 -7.13 -3.09 16.09
C LEU A 85 -6.17 -1.89 16.23
N LEU A 86 -5.32 -1.64 15.22
CA LEU A 86 -4.41 -0.51 15.20
C LEU A 86 -5.10 0.79 14.77
N ASN A 87 -6.19 0.71 14.00
CA ASN A 87 -6.95 1.86 13.49
C ASN A 87 -8.09 2.29 14.43
N ASP A 88 -8.52 1.44 15.37
CA ASP A 88 -9.63 1.67 16.29
C ASP A 88 -9.29 2.66 17.44
N LEU A 89 -9.01 3.90 17.04
CA LEU A 89 -9.42 5.08 17.81
C LEU A 89 -10.45 5.84 16.96
N GLN A 90 -11.71 5.35 16.95
CA GLN A 90 -13.02 6.04 16.93
C GLN A 90 -14.14 5.12 16.34
N PRO A 91 -14.79 4.26 17.15
CA PRO A 91 -15.65 3.16 16.70
C PRO A 91 -16.94 3.56 15.94
N GLU A 92 -17.45 4.77 16.12
CA GLU A 92 -18.73 5.23 15.54
C GLU A 92 -18.66 5.45 14.01
N THR A 93 -17.50 5.83 13.49
CA THR A 93 -17.32 6.21 12.08
C THR A 93 -17.00 5.02 11.18
N ASP A 94 -16.28 4.02 11.71
CA ASP A 94 -15.63 3.02 10.89
C ASP A 94 -16.42 1.71 10.77
N LEU A 95 -17.37 1.46 11.69
CA LEU A 95 -18.24 0.29 11.73
C LEU A 95 -19.00 -0.01 10.41
N PRO A 96 -19.71 0.95 9.77
CA PRO A 96 -20.44 0.68 8.52
C PRO A 96 -19.49 0.38 7.35
N ARG A 97 -18.31 1.00 7.32
CA ARG A 97 -17.28 0.79 6.30
C ARG A 97 -16.66 -0.60 6.40
N PHE A 98 -16.51 -1.13 7.61
CA PHE A 98 -15.99 -2.47 7.85
C PHE A 98 -16.99 -3.56 7.47
N LEU A 99 -18.28 -3.42 7.82
CA LEU A 99 -19.32 -4.38 7.47
C LEU A 99 -19.59 -4.43 5.95
N ALA A 100 -19.46 -3.30 5.26
CA ALA A 100 -19.62 -3.23 3.80
C ALA A 100 -18.45 -3.83 3.02
N SER A 101 -17.27 -3.94 3.63
CA SER A 101 -16.08 -4.46 2.97
C SER A 101 -16.07 -6.00 2.93
N GLN A 102 -16.84 -6.55 2.01
CA GLN A 102 -16.76 -7.95 1.63
C GLN A 102 -15.45 -8.19 0.86
N VAL A 103 -14.65 -9.14 1.33
CA VAL A 103 -13.49 -9.65 0.60
C VAL A 103 -13.95 -10.92 -0.11
N ARG A 104 -14.03 -10.87 -1.44
CA ARG A 104 -13.98 -12.08 -2.28
C ARG A 104 -12.54 -12.56 -2.40
#